data_AF-A0A4Y8JSK3-F1
#
_entry.id   AF-A0A4Y8JSK3-F1
#
_cell.length_a   1.000
_cell.length_b   1.000
_cell.length_c   1.000
_cell.angle_alpha   90.00
_cell.angle_beta   90.00
_cell.angle_gamma   90.00
#
_symmetry.space_group_name_H-M   'P 1'
#
loop_
_entity.id
_entity.type
_entity.pdbx_description
1 polymer ?
#
loop_
_entity_poly.entity_id
_entity_poly.type
_entity_poly.pdbx_seq_one_letter_code
_entity_poly.pdbx_strand_id
1 'polypeptide(L)'
;MSAERFTISSRATGIRRTVVVFIYDTVEELKAAAFTFNGFVCDDNAAAVTQGWGYHHGRPELLPVSAVVRMHHGMIDAEVVAHELAHAAMGIYMADRVCWHSRARAHFSLANEPFAYLLGQLVSMATYHLHRLGAWTPATIREGAPA
;
A
#
# COMPACT_ATOMS: atom_id res chain seq x y z
N MET A 1 -12.89 16.67 7.87
CA MET A 1 -12.06 15.48 8.12
C MET A 1 -10.61 15.89 7.91
N SER A 2 -9.82 15.92 8.99
CA SER A 2 -8.37 16.18 8.92
C SER A 2 -7.67 14.83 8.91
N ALA A 3 -7.31 14.34 7.72
CA ALA A 3 -6.42 13.19 7.62
C ALA A 3 -4.98 13.70 7.44
N GLU A 4 -4.06 13.18 8.25
CA GLU A 4 -2.65 13.30 7.91
C GLU A 4 -2.38 12.54 6.62
N ARG A 5 -1.53 13.11 5.76
CA ARG A 5 -1.22 12.49 4.48
C ARG A 5 0.23 12.67 4.10
N PHE A 6 0.76 11.65 3.44
CA PHE A 6 2.04 11.72 2.77
C PHE A 6 2.01 10.91 1.49
N THR A 7 3.04 11.11 0.67
CA THR A 7 3.15 10.50 -0.63
C THR A 7 4.49 9.77 -0.72
N ILE A 8 4.46 8.54 -1.20
CA ILE A 8 5.66 7.75 -1.48
C ILE A 8 5.71 7.41 -2.96
N SER A 9 6.90 7.28 -3.54
CA SER A 9 7.04 6.97 -4.97
C SER A 9 8.23 6.09 -5.26
N SER A 10 8.07 5.14 -6.18
CA SER A 10 9.13 4.23 -6.62
C SER A 10 9.32 4.30 -8.14
N ARG A 11 10.52 3.92 -8.60
CA ARG A 11 10.87 3.68 -10.01
C ARG A 11 11.34 2.24 -10.26
N ALA A 12 11.10 1.31 -9.33
CA ALA A 12 11.62 -0.07 -9.41
C ALA A 12 11.14 -0.84 -10.65
N THR A 13 9.98 -0.50 -11.20
CA THR A 13 9.45 -1.06 -12.45
C THR A 13 9.96 -0.35 -13.71
N GLY A 14 10.80 0.68 -13.57
CA GLY A 14 11.26 1.57 -14.65
C GLY A 14 10.36 2.79 -14.89
N ILE A 15 9.12 2.77 -14.37
CA ILE A 15 8.15 3.88 -14.45
C ILE A 15 7.99 4.46 -13.04
N ARG A 16 7.92 5.80 -12.93
CA ARG A 16 7.64 6.42 -11.63
C ARG A 16 6.18 6.22 -11.26
N ARG A 17 5.93 5.55 -10.14
CA ARG A 17 4.59 5.28 -9.61
C ARG A 17 4.47 5.83 -8.20
N THR A 18 3.30 6.36 -7.89
CA THR A 18 3.05 7.12 -6.66
C THR A 18 1.94 6.48 -5.86
N VAL A 19 2.13 6.36 -4.55
CA VAL A 19 1.13 5.90 -3.59
C VAL A 19 0.88 7.06 -2.62
N VAL A 20 -0.40 7.40 -2.41
CA VAL A 20 -0.79 8.36 -1.37
C VAL A 20 -1.26 7.59 -0.15
N VAL A 21 -0.73 7.93 1.02
CA VAL A 21 -1.13 7.33 2.28
C VAL A 21 -1.89 8.37 3.08
N PHE A 22 -3.07 7.99 3.56
CA PHE A 22 -3.89 8.77 4.48
C PHE A 22 -3.97 8.07 5.82
N ILE A 23 -3.83 8.85 6.89
CA ILE A 23 -4.00 8.40 8.25
C ILE A 23 -5.19 9.14 8.84
N TYR A 24 -6.17 8.38 9.30
CA TYR A 24 -7.39 8.88 9.92
C TYR A 24 -7.31 8.70 11.43
N ASP A 25 -8.00 9.59 12.16
CA ASP A 25 -8.11 9.49 13.61
C ASP A 25 -9.05 8.34 14.00
N THR A 26 -10.10 8.13 13.21
CA THR A 26 -11.15 7.14 13.48
C THR A 26 -11.34 6.15 12.33
N VAL A 27 -11.82 4.95 12.67
CA VAL A 27 -12.13 3.91 11.66
C VAL A 27 -13.33 4.31 10.82
N GLU A 28 -14.27 5.09 11.37
CA GLU A 28 -15.45 5.60 10.68
C GLU A 28 -15.05 6.57 9.56
N GLU A 29 -14.11 7.46 9.80
CA GLU A 29 -13.59 8.37 8.77
C GLU A 29 -12.88 7.61 7.64
N LEU A 30 -12.09 6.59 8.00
CA LEU A 30 -11.45 5.70 7.03
C LEU A 30 -12.50 5.00 6.16
N LYS A 31 -13.51 4.39 6.79
CA LYS A 31 -14.60 3.67 6.11
C LYS A 31 -15.39 4.62 5.21
N ALA A 32 -15.72 5.81 5.67
CA ALA A 32 -16.42 6.82 4.88
C ALA A 32 -15.60 7.27 3.65
N ALA A 33 -14.30 7.49 3.82
CA ALA A 33 -13.41 7.86 2.73
C ALA A 33 -13.18 6.70 1.74
N ALA A 34 -13.11 5.47 2.22
CA ALA A 34 -13.02 4.28 1.38
C ALA A 34 -14.32 4.08 0.58
N PHE A 35 -15.48 4.19 1.22
CA PHE A 35 -16.78 4.12 0.57
C PHE A 35 -16.95 5.21 -0.50
N THR A 36 -16.50 6.43 -0.22
CA THR A 36 -16.54 7.54 -1.20
C THR A 36 -15.71 7.25 -2.44
N PHE A 37 -14.63 6.47 -2.33
CA PHE A 37 -13.73 6.19 -3.44
C PHE A 37 -14.31 5.21 -4.46
N ASN A 38 -14.95 4.13 -4.02
CA ASN A 38 -15.44 3.08 -4.94
C ASN A 38 -16.80 2.47 -4.57
N GLY A 39 -17.51 3.01 -3.57
CA GLY A 39 -18.83 2.54 -3.14
C GLY A 39 -18.84 1.20 -2.40
N PHE A 40 -17.66 0.59 -2.16
CA PHE A 40 -17.59 -0.68 -1.44
C PHE A 40 -17.61 -0.43 0.08
N VAL A 41 -18.43 -1.21 0.77
CA VAL A 41 -18.48 -1.23 2.24
C VAL A 41 -17.29 -2.08 2.72
N CYS A 42 -16.39 -1.46 3.49
CA CYS A 42 -15.29 -2.17 4.13
C CYS A 42 -15.82 -3.10 5.22
N ASP A 43 -15.15 -4.24 5.43
CA ASP A 43 -15.41 -5.11 6.58
C ASP A 43 -15.30 -4.30 7.89
N ASP A 44 -16.09 -4.67 8.88
CA ASP A 44 -16.15 -3.94 10.14
C ASP A 44 -14.82 -3.94 10.89
N ASN A 45 -13.98 -4.94 10.63
CA ASN A 45 -12.65 -5.12 11.22
C ASN A 45 -11.49 -4.62 10.36
N ALA A 46 -11.74 -3.83 9.30
CA ALA A 46 -10.67 -3.35 8.42
C ALA A 46 -9.75 -2.33 9.13
N ALA A 47 -8.55 -2.78 9.56
CA ALA A 47 -7.50 -1.94 10.13
C ALA A 47 -6.94 -0.90 9.12
N ALA A 48 -6.98 -1.25 7.84
CA ALA A 48 -6.56 -0.40 6.74
C ALA A 48 -7.22 -0.86 5.44
N VAL A 49 -7.10 -0.02 4.40
CA VAL A 49 -7.66 -0.27 3.07
C VAL A 49 -6.72 0.28 2.00
N THR A 50 -6.34 -0.57 1.05
CA THR A 50 -5.68 -0.17 -0.19
C THR A 50 -6.67 -0.15 -1.34
N GLN A 51 -6.72 0.99 -2.03
CA GLN A 51 -7.55 1.21 -3.20
C GLN A 51 -6.66 1.63 -4.36
N GLY A 52 -6.65 0.83 -5.41
CA GLY A 52 -6.07 1.20 -6.69
C GLY A 52 -7.15 1.73 -7.63
N TRP A 53 -6.76 2.60 -8.54
CA TRP A 53 -7.52 2.77 -9.78
C TRP A 53 -7.20 1.55 -10.64
N GLY A 54 -8.07 0.56 -10.58
CA GLY A 54 -7.90 -0.71 -11.26
C GLY A 54 -7.97 -0.59 -12.78
N TYR A 55 -7.68 -1.71 -13.44
CA TYR A 55 -7.85 -1.95 -14.87
C TYR A 55 -9.33 -1.92 -15.30
N HIS A 56 -9.99 -0.76 -15.22
CA HIS A 56 -11.37 -0.65 -15.72
C HIS A 56 -11.44 -0.67 -17.27
N HIS A 57 -10.32 -0.58 -17.97
CA HIS A 57 -10.24 -0.67 -19.43
C HIS A 57 -9.00 -1.46 -19.88
N GLY A 58 -9.01 -1.96 -21.12
CA GLY A 58 -8.01 -2.90 -21.69
C GLY A 58 -6.55 -2.42 -21.76
N ARG A 59 -6.21 -1.30 -21.11
CA ARG A 59 -4.86 -0.79 -20.86
C ARG A 59 -4.81 -0.14 -19.47
N PRO A 60 -3.72 -0.34 -18.70
CA PRO A 60 -3.58 0.33 -17.40
C PRO A 60 -3.52 1.85 -17.62
N GLU A 61 -4.43 2.58 -16.98
CA GLU A 61 -4.39 4.04 -17.00
C GLU A 61 -3.10 4.50 -16.31
N LEU A 62 -2.30 5.32 -17.00
CA LEU A 62 -1.09 5.92 -16.47
C LEU A 62 -1.46 7.09 -15.53
N LEU A 63 -2.13 6.77 -14.42
CA LEU A 63 -2.55 7.78 -13.47
C LEU A 63 -1.35 8.27 -12.63
N PRO A 64 -1.29 9.59 -12.32
CA PRO A 64 -0.24 10.17 -11.48
C PRO A 64 -0.12 9.53 -10.10
N VAL A 65 -1.24 9.00 -9.58
CA VAL A 65 -1.32 8.19 -8.36
C VAL A 65 -1.84 6.82 -8.74
N SER A 66 -1.11 5.77 -8.34
CA SER A 66 -1.39 4.39 -8.73
C SER A 66 -2.21 3.66 -7.67
N ALA A 67 -2.07 4.05 -6.40
CA ALA A 67 -2.89 3.54 -5.31
C ALA A 67 -3.03 4.58 -4.19
N VAL A 68 -4.09 4.43 -3.41
CA VAL A 68 -4.33 5.14 -2.17
C VAL A 68 -4.42 4.11 -1.06
N VAL A 69 -3.61 4.31 -0.02
CA VAL A 69 -3.68 3.52 1.21
C VAL A 69 -4.30 4.37 2.30
N ARG A 70 -5.24 3.79 3.03
CA ARG A 70 -5.93 4.43 4.16
C ARG A 70 -5.72 3.59 5.38
N MET A 71 -5.27 4.22 6.46
CA MET A 71 -5.03 3.58 7.75
C MET A 71 -5.67 4.42 8.84
N HIS A 72 -5.99 3.83 9.99
CA HIS A 72 -6.40 4.59 11.16
C HIS A 72 -5.39 4.42 12.29
N HIS A 73 -5.12 5.50 13.03
CA HIS A 73 -4.03 5.57 14.02
C HIS A 73 -3.99 4.40 15.01
N GLY A 74 -5.14 3.88 15.42
CA GLY A 74 -5.25 2.84 16.45
C GLY A 74 -4.80 1.43 16.02
N MET A 75 -4.59 1.17 14.74
CA MET A 75 -4.25 -0.18 14.23
C MET A 75 -3.07 -0.16 13.26
N ILE A 76 -2.19 0.85 13.34
CA ILE A 76 -0.98 0.90 12.51
C ILE A 76 0.12 0.08 13.17
N ASP A 77 0.46 -1.04 12.56
CA ASP A 77 1.65 -1.82 12.87
C ASP A 77 2.42 -2.20 11.59
N ALA A 78 3.54 -2.89 11.78
CA ALA A 78 4.40 -3.29 10.67
C ALA A 78 3.71 -4.25 9.70
N GLU A 79 2.82 -5.12 10.21
CA GLU A 79 2.09 -6.12 9.43
C GLU A 79 1.05 -5.44 8.54
N VAL A 80 0.25 -4.54 9.10
CA VAL A 80 -0.75 -3.75 8.36
C VAL A 80 -0.07 -2.90 7.29
N VAL A 81 1.03 -2.20 7.63
CA VAL A 81 1.77 -1.40 6.64
C VAL A 81 2.31 -2.26 5.50
N ALA A 82 2.91 -3.41 5.81
CA ALA A 82 3.43 -4.32 4.80
C ALA A 82 2.32 -4.93 3.94
N HIS A 83 1.20 -5.33 4.54
CA HIS A 83 0.03 -5.90 3.88
C HIS A 83 -0.56 -4.93 2.85
N GLU A 84 -0.86 -3.71 3.26
CA GLU A 84 -1.45 -2.71 2.37
C GLU A 84 -0.51 -2.31 1.24
N LEU A 85 0.78 -2.17 1.54
CA LEU A 85 1.77 -1.83 0.51
C LEU A 85 2.09 -3.00 -0.41
N ALA A 86 1.86 -4.25 0.01
CA ALA A 86 1.86 -5.40 -0.89
C ALA A 86 0.74 -5.28 -1.93
N HIS A 87 -0.49 -4.91 -1.53
CA HIS A 87 -1.57 -4.65 -2.49
C HIS A 87 -1.24 -3.51 -3.46
N ALA A 88 -0.70 -2.40 -2.96
CA ALA A 88 -0.27 -1.28 -3.81
C ALA A 88 0.84 -1.69 -4.80
N ALA A 89 1.84 -2.43 -4.32
CA ALA A 89 2.94 -2.95 -5.15
C ALA A 89 2.43 -3.93 -6.22
N MET A 90 1.50 -4.83 -5.87
CA MET A 90 0.88 -5.76 -6.81
C MET A 90 0.15 -5.01 -7.93
N GLY A 91 -0.67 -4.01 -7.57
CA GLY A 91 -1.38 -3.19 -8.54
C GLY A 91 -0.44 -2.47 -9.51
N ILE A 92 0.62 -1.84 -8.98
CA ILE A 92 1.66 -1.16 -9.78
C ILE A 92 2.40 -2.15 -10.68
N TYR A 93 2.87 -3.27 -10.12
CA TYR A 93 3.66 -4.25 -10.86
C TYR A 93 2.84 -4.86 -11.99
N MET A 94 1.58 -5.19 -11.74
CA MET A 94 0.67 -5.67 -12.78
C MET A 94 0.55 -4.62 -13.89
N ALA A 95 0.24 -3.36 -13.54
CA ALA A 95 0.13 -2.24 -14.49
C ALA A 95 1.36 -2.09 -15.39
N ASP A 96 2.57 -2.27 -14.86
CA ASP A 96 3.80 -2.01 -15.60
C ASP A 96 4.36 -3.23 -16.34
N ARG A 97 4.10 -4.45 -15.84
CA ARG A 97 4.81 -5.66 -16.28
C ARG A 97 3.91 -6.78 -16.78
N VAL A 98 2.66 -6.84 -16.31
CA VAL A 98 1.74 -7.94 -16.56
C VAL A 98 0.62 -7.40 -17.45
N CYS A 99 0.86 -7.43 -18.76
CA CYS A 99 -0.24 -7.23 -19.72
C CYS A 99 -1.30 -8.32 -19.53
N TRP A 100 -2.57 -8.02 -19.88
CA TRP A 100 -3.77 -8.85 -19.61
C TRP A 100 -3.65 -10.36 -19.97
N HIS A 101 -2.76 -10.72 -20.90
CA HIS A 101 -2.55 -12.10 -21.35
C HIS A 101 -1.29 -12.77 -20.79
N SER A 102 -0.68 -12.23 -19.73
CA SER A 102 0.56 -12.79 -19.21
C SER A 102 0.36 -14.12 -18.47
N ARG A 103 1.30 -15.05 -18.68
CA ARG A 103 1.41 -16.29 -17.91
C ARG A 103 1.98 -15.95 -16.53
N ALA A 104 1.10 -15.74 -15.55
CA ALA A 104 1.40 -15.34 -14.17
C ALA A 104 2.68 -15.98 -13.57
N ARG A 105 2.97 -17.26 -13.88
CA ARG A 105 4.16 -17.97 -13.41
C ARG A 105 5.50 -17.30 -13.75
N ALA A 106 5.61 -16.58 -14.86
CA ALA A 106 6.84 -15.85 -15.21
C ALA A 106 7.12 -14.67 -14.25
N HIS A 107 6.10 -14.20 -13.55
CA HIS A 107 6.18 -13.06 -12.63
C HIS A 107 6.19 -13.49 -11.16
N PHE A 108 5.68 -14.67 -10.83
CA PHE A 108 5.73 -15.21 -9.46
C PHE A 108 6.90 -16.19 -9.30
N SER A 109 8.12 -15.66 -9.37
CA SER A 109 9.34 -16.41 -9.07
C SER A 109 10.17 -15.69 -8.01
N LEU A 110 11.03 -16.44 -7.31
CA LEU A 110 11.99 -15.88 -6.34
C LEU A 110 12.88 -14.80 -6.96
N ALA A 111 13.12 -14.86 -8.27
CA ALA A 111 13.97 -13.92 -9.01
C ALA A 111 13.21 -12.67 -9.50
N ASN A 112 11.97 -12.41 -9.03
CA ASN A 112 11.24 -11.19 -9.40
C ASN A 112 11.75 -9.96 -8.63
N GLU A 113 12.99 -9.57 -8.94
CA GLU A 113 13.68 -8.41 -8.36
C GLU A 113 12.88 -7.11 -8.48
N PRO A 114 12.24 -6.77 -9.62
CA PRO A 114 11.50 -5.51 -9.71
C PRO A 114 10.33 -5.44 -8.71
N PHE A 115 9.66 -6.55 -8.42
CA PHE A 115 8.61 -6.58 -7.39
C PHE A 115 9.20 -6.49 -5.99
N ALA A 116 10.28 -7.23 -5.71
CA ALA A 116 10.94 -7.21 -4.40
C ALA A 116 11.43 -5.80 -4.04
N TYR A 117 12.12 -5.12 -4.95
CA TYR A 117 12.54 -3.73 -4.76
C TYR A 117 11.36 -2.76 -4.65
N LEU A 118 10.32 -2.94 -5.47
CA LEU A 118 9.13 -2.09 -5.39
C LEU A 118 8.49 -2.17 -3.99
N LEU A 119 8.23 -3.38 -3.51
CA LEU A 119 7.63 -3.59 -2.19
C LEU A 119 8.54 -3.05 -1.08
N GLY A 120 9.83 -3.41 -1.09
CA GLY A 120 10.79 -2.97 -0.08
C GLY A 120 10.92 -1.45 0.00
N GLN A 121 10.97 -0.77 -1.16
CA GLN A 121 11.02 0.69 -1.21
C GLN A 121 9.75 1.33 -0.66
N LEU A 122 8.56 0.84 -1.05
CA LEU A 122 7.30 1.38 -0.56
C LEU A 122 7.19 1.22 0.96
N VAL A 123 7.45 0.02 1.49
CA VAL A 123 7.41 -0.25 2.93
C VAL A 123 8.42 0.60 3.69
N SER A 124 9.67 0.68 3.22
CA SER A 124 10.72 1.48 3.86
C SER A 124 10.37 2.97 3.92
N MET A 125 9.83 3.54 2.83
CA MET A 125 9.44 4.96 2.83
C MET A 125 8.22 5.21 3.73
N ALA A 126 7.21 4.34 3.68
CA ALA A 126 6.01 4.49 4.49
C ALA A 126 6.34 4.41 5.98
N THR A 127 7.12 3.41 6.38
CA THR A 127 7.58 3.25 7.77
C THR A 127 8.39 4.45 8.25
N TYR A 128 9.29 5.00 7.42
CA TYR A 128 9.98 6.24 7.72
C TYR A 128 9.02 7.42 7.96
N HIS A 129 8.03 7.61 7.09
CA HIS A 129 7.05 8.68 7.22
C HIS A 129 6.16 8.51 8.46
N LEU A 130 5.65 7.30 8.69
CA LEU A 130 4.80 6.98 9.84
C LEU A 130 5.55 7.21 11.17
N HIS A 131 6.82 6.80 11.24
CA HIS A 131 7.67 7.09 12.39
C HIS A 131 7.86 8.59 12.61
N ARG A 132 8.11 9.35 11.53
CA ARG A 132 8.32 10.79 11.61
C ARG A 132 7.06 11.57 12.01
N LEU A 133 5.87 11.01 11.77
CA LEU A 133 4.58 11.55 12.21
C LEU A 133 4.22 11.11 13.64
N GLY A 134 4.97 10.19 14.24
CA GLY A 134 4.60 9.58 15.53
C GLY A 134 3.41 8.62 15.43
N ALA A 135 2.94 8.31 14.21
CA ALA A 135 1.82 7.42 13.94
C ALA A 135 2.18 5.94 14.11
N TRP A 136 3.48 5.61 14.13
CA TRP A 136 3.97 4.26 14.36
C TRP A 136 5.33 4.29 15.05
N THR A 137 5.52 3.40 16.02
CA THR A 137 6.83 3.13 16.61
C THR A 137 7.14 1.66 16.38
N PRO A 138 8.33 1.30 15.86
CA PRO A 138 8.73 -0.10 15.75
C PRO A 138 8.61 -0.77 17.11
N ALA A 139 8.02 -1.96 17.15
CA ALA A 139 8.12 -2.79 18.34
C ALA A 139 9.61 -3.01 18.62
N THR A 140 10.07 -2.64 19.81
CA THR A 140 11.39 -3.07 20.28
C THR A 140 11.36 -4.59 20.32
N ILE A 141 12.22 -5.24 19.53
CA ILE A 141 12.48 -6.66 19.68
C ILE A 141 12.91 -6.83 21.14
N ARG A 142 12.05 -7.44 21.97
CA ARG A 142 12.43 -7.80 23.32
C ARG A 142 13.48 -8.90 23.19
N GLU A 143 14.74 -8.55 23.36
CA GLU A 143 15.80 -9.54 23.62
C GLU A 143 15.36 -10.35 24.85
N GLY A 144 14.97 -11.63 24.65
CA GLY A 144 14.62 -12.51 25.77
C GLY A 144 13.54 -13.57 25.57
N ALA A 145 13.05 -13.85 24.36
CA ALA A 145 12.25 -15.06 24.17
C ALA A 145 13.19 -16.28 24.11
N PRO A 146 13.11 -17.26 25.03
CA PRO A 146 13.88 -18.49 24.93
C PRO A 146 13.47 -19.26 23.67
N ALA A 147 14.48 -19.83 23.00
CA ALA A 147 14.34 -20.70 21.84
C ALA A 147 13.57 -21.99 22.16
#